data_AF-A0A3D4UWW3-F1
#
_entry.id   AF-A0A3D4UWW3-F1
#
_cell.length_a   1.000
_cell.length_b   1.000
_cell.length_c   1.000
_cell.angle_alpha   90.00
_cell.angle_beta   90.00
_cell.angle_gamma   90.00
#
_symmetry.space_group_name_H-M   'P 1'
#
loop_
_entity.id
_entity.type
_entity.pdbx_description
1 polymer ?
#
loop_
_entity_poly.entity_id
_entity_poly.type
_entity_poly.pdbx_seq_one_letter_code
_entity_poly.pdbx_strand_id
1 'polypeptide(L)'
;MKNILLLIFLSFFVVSISAQYEYEPSMQNPFGKLNPAAYPQTADFEPLIGVSECISESRAADGSWNSEVNMLWKWKYIMNGMAVQDETLKEDGLHSG
;
A
#
# COMPACT_ATOMS: atom_id res chain seq x y z
N MET A 1 1.46 26.98 35.81
CA MET A 1 1.57 27.57 34.46
C MET A 1 2.61 26.85 33.58
N LYS A 2 3.87 26.69 34.01
CA LYS A 2 4.92 25.99 33.23
C LYS A 2 4.55 24.55 32.82
N ASN A 3 3.95 23.77 33.71
CA ASN A 3 3.56 22.39 33.43
C ASN A 3 2.34 22.29 32.50
N ILE A 4 1.43 23.28 32.54
CA ILE A 4 0.28 23.36 31.63
C ILE A 4 0.76 23.71 30.22
N LEU A 5 1.69 24.65 30.10
CA LEU A 5 2.29 25.01 28.81
C LEU A 5 3.02 23.82 28.19
N LEU A 6 3.73 23.04 29.00
CA LEU A 6 4.43 21.82 28.57
C LEU A 6 3.44 20.74 28.08
N LEU A 7 2.33 20.53 28.79
CA LEU A 7 1.28 19.57 28.40
C LEU A 7 0.61 19.97 27.08
N ILE A 8 0.34 21.27 26.88
CA ILE A 8 -0.21 21.79 25.63
C ILE A 8 0.78 21.54 24.48
N PHE A 9 2.06 21.85 24.67
CA PHE A 9 3.09 21.57 23.66
C PHE A 9 3.18 20.08 23.32
N LEU A 10 3.10 19.20 24.33
CA LEU A 10 3.12 17.76 24.12
C LEU A 10 1.89 17.28 23.33
N SER A 11 0.70 17.82 23.61
CA SER A 11 -0.52 17.46 22.88
C SER A 11 -0.48 17.87 21.40
N PHE A 12 0.08 19.05 21.07
CA PHE A 12 0.25 19.48 19.68
C PHE A 12 1.20 18.56 18.91
N PHE A 13 2.27 18.08 19.56
CA PHE A 13 3.23 17.17 18.93
C PHE A 13 2.60 15.82 18.55
N VAL A 14 1.74 15.26 19.41
CA VAL A 14 1.06 13.97 19.15
C VAL A 14 0.06 14.07 17.99
N VAL A 15 -0.65 15.20 17.86
CA VAL A 15 -1.59 15.43 16.76
C VAL A 15 -0.87 15.56 15.41
N SER A 16 0.29 16.22 15.37
CA SER A 16 1.07 16.39 14.12
C SER A 16 1.64 15.08 13.56
N ILE A 17 2.01 14.12 14.40
CA ILE A 17 2.52 12.81 13.95
C ILE A 17 1.39 11.97 13.36
N SER A 18 0.19 12.06 13.91
CA SER A 18 -0.96 11.26 13.48
C SER A 18 -1.46 11.64 12.07
N ALA A 19 -1.25 12.89 11.64
CA ALA A 19 -1.63 13.35 10.30
C ALA A 19 -0.79 12.74 9.16
N GLN A 20 0.41 12.22 9.46
CA GLN A 20 1.30 11.67 8.45
C GLN A 20 0.86 10.29 7.93
N TYR A 21 -0.16 9.68 8.53
CA TYR A 21 -0.56 8.29 8.25
C TYR A 21 -2.07 8.12 8.00
N GLU A 22 -2.80 9.22 7.79
CA GLU A 22 -4.26 9.24 7.61
C GLU A 22 -4.76 8.35 6.46
N TYR A 23 -3.97 8.23 5.39
CA TYR A 23 -4.30 7.52 4.15
C TYR A 23 -3.50 6.23 3.97
N GLU A 24 -2.64 5.88 4.92
CA GLU A 24 -1.91 4.60 4.88
C GLU A 24 -2.84 3.39 5.06
N PRO A 25 -2.42 2.20 4.57
CA PRO A 25 -3.08 0.95 4.89
C PRO A 25 -3.25 0.74 6.39
N SER A 26 -4.44 0.29 6.78
CA SER A 26 -4.84 0.03 8.16
C SER A 26 -5.83 -1.12 8.21
N MET A 27 -6.18 -1.58 9.41
CA MET A 27 -7.19 -2.64 9.57
C MET A 27 -8.55 -2.23 8.97
N GLN A 28 -8.90 -0.94 9.01
CA GLN A 28 -10.15 -0.42 8.46
C GLN A 28 -10.06 -0.15 6.95
N ASN A 29 -8.87 0.16 6.44
CA ASN A 29 -8.61 0.43 5.02
C ASN A 29 -7.40 -0.40 4.59
N PRO A 30 -7.58 -1.70 4.31
CA PRO A 30 -6.46 -2.63 4.11
C PRO A 30 -5.57 -2.30 2.91
N PHE A 31 -6.07 -1.46 1.98
CA PHE A 31 -5.34 -1.01 0.80
C PHE A 31 -4.97 0.48 0.84
N GLY A 32 -5.15 1.13 1.98
CA GLY A 32 -4.99 2.57 2.13
C GLY A 32 -6.10 3.36 1.43
N LYS A 33 -5.88 4.66 1.27
CA LYS A 33 -6.79 5.59 0.58
C LYS A 33 -6.00 6.51 -0.34
N LEU A 34 -6.63 7.02 -1.39
CA LEU A 34 -6.06 8.10 -2.18
C LEU A 34 -5.95 9.36 -1.31
N ASN A 35 -4.77 9.97 -1.30
CA ASN A 35 -4.58 11.26 -0.66
C ASN A 35 -5.15 12.38 -1.55
N PRO A 36 -5.98 13.30 -1.02
CA PRO A 36 -6.49 14.44 -1.78
C PRO A 36 -5.42 15.36 -2.37
N ALA A 37 -4.20 15.33 -1.81
CA ALA A 37 -3.05 16.08 -2.28
C ALA A 37 -2.17 15.31 -3.29
N ALA A 38 -2.50 14.06 -3.60
CA ALA A 38 -1.74 13.25 -4.57
C ALA A 38 -1.84 13.86 -5.98
N TYR A 39 -0.88 13.51 -6.84
CA TYR A 39 -0.99 13.83 -8.27
C TYR A 39 -2.26 13.16 -8.84
N PRO A 40 -3.06 13.85 -9.67
CA PRO A 40 -4.34 13.33 -10.16
C PRO A 40 -4.24 11.94 -10.81
N GLN A 41 -3.14 11.65 -11.51
CA GLN A 41 -2.88 10.37 -12.18
C GLN A 41 -2.79 9.19 -11.21
N THR A 42 -2.55 9.44 -9.92
CA THR A 42 -2.58 8.39 -8.89
C THR A 42 -3.99 7.78 -8.78
N ALA A 43 -5.03 8.56 -9.07
CA ALA A 43 -6.42 8.11 -9.06
C ALA A 43 -6.74 7.16 -10.23
N ASP A 44 -5.98 7.19 -11.32
CA ASP A 44 -6.22 6.32 -12.49
C ASP A 44 -6.10 4.82 -12.13
N PHE A 45 -5.40 4.51 -11.04
CA PHE A 45 -5.22 3.17 -10.52
C PHE A 45 -6.32 2.71 -9.56
N GLU A 46 -7.27 3.57 -9.18
CA GLU A 46 -8.37 3.23 -8.27
C GLU A 46 -9.11 1.92 -8.64
N PRO A 47 -9.40 1.63 -9.93
CA PRO A 47 -10.04 0.38 -10.32
C PRO A 47 -9.21 -0.88 -10.04
N LEU A 48 -7.89 -0.76 -9.86
CA LEU A 48 -6.99 -1.88 -9.59
C LEU A 48 -6.80 -2.14 -8.10
N ILE A 49 -7.04 -1.14 -7.23
CA ILE A 49 -6.81 -1.22 -5.79
C ILE A 49 -7.62 -2.36 -5.18
N GLY A 50 -6.94 -3.27 -4.49
CA GLY A 50 -7.54 -4.49 -3.96
C GLY A 50 -6.66 -5.71 -4.15
N VAL A 51 -7.28 -6.89 -4.19
CA VAL A 51 -6.63 -8.17 -4.45
C VAL A 51 -7.36 -8.88 -5.58
N SER A 52 -6.58 -9.39 -6.53
CA SER A 52 -7.04 -10.33 -7.55
C SER A 52 -6.39 -11.69 -7.36
N GLU A 53 -7.18 -12.74 -7.48
CA GLU A 53 -6.68 -14.13 -7.55
C GLU A 53 -6.28 -14.43 -9.00
N CYS A 54 -5.03 -14.86 -9.19
CA CYS A 54 -4.42 -14.99 -10.50
C CYS A 54 -3.62 -16.30 -10.61
N ILE A 55 -3.39 -16.74 -11.85
CA ILE A 55 -2.44 -17.80 -12.17
C ILE A 55 -1.21 -17.14 -12.80
N SER A 56 -0.03 -17.44 -12.27
CA SER A 56 1.26 -16.94 -12.76
C SER A 56 1.93 -17.99 -13.63
N GLU A 57 2.23 -17.62 -14.87
CA GLU A 57 3.10 -18.38 -15.76
C GLU A 57 4.39 -17.58 -16.02
N SER A 58 5.53 -18.26 -16.05
CA SER A 58 6.82 -17.63 -16.30
C SER A 58 7.67 -18.47 -17.25
N ARG A 59 8.55 -17.82 -18.00
CA ARG A 59 9.49 -18.52 -18.89
C ARG A 59 10.71 -19.01 -18.09
N ALA A 60 11.10 -20.24 -18.36
CA ALA A 60 12.38 -20.80 -17.95
C ALA A 60 13.52 -20.25 -18.81
N ALA A 61 14.76 -20.40 -18.33
CA ALA A 61 15.96 -19.94 -19.02
C ALA A 61 16.20 -20.62 -20.38
N ASP A 62 15.67 -21.83 -20.57
CA ASP A 62 15.72 -22.57 -21.82
C ASP A 62 14.60 -22.18 -22.82
N GLY A 63 13.74 -21.23 -22.44
CA GLY A 63 12.63 -20.72 -23.25
C GLY A 63 11.32 -21.49 -23.13
N SER A 64 11.29 -22.61 -22.37
CA SER A 64 10.06 -23.32 -22.00
C SER A 64 9.25 -22.55 -20.94
N TRP A 65 8.03 -23.02 -20.63
CA TRP A 65 7.20 -22.46 -19.57
C TRP A 65 7.39 -23.27 -18.28
N ASN A 66 7.57 -22.57 -17.16
CA ASN A 66 7.49 -23.18 -15.84
C ASN A 66 6.04 -23.60 -15.53
N SER A 67 5.88 -24.43 -14.50
CA SER A 67 4.56 -24.74 -13.96
C SER A 67 3.82 -23.49 -13.50
N GLU A 68 2.52 -23.47 -13.75
CA GLU A 68 1.60 -22.47 -13.24
C GLU A 68 1.67 -22.41 -11.70
N VAL A 69 1.58 -21.20 -11.16
CA VAL A 69 1.55 -20.96 -9.71
C VAL A 69 0.38 -20.05 -9.37
N ASN A 70 -0.47 -20.48 -8.44
CA ASN A 70 -1.52 -19.58 -7.93
C ASN A 70 -0.87 -18.41 -7.20
N MET A 71 -1.41 -17.22 -7.41
CA MET A 71 -0.92 -16.01 -6.77
C MET A 71 -2.04 -15.03 -6.45
N LEU A 72 -1.79 -14.19 -5.45
CA LEU A 72 -2.56 -12.98 -5.22
C LEU A 72 -1.82 -11.80 -5.83
N TRP A 73 -2.47 -11.03 -6.69
CA TRP A 73 -1.98 -9.73 -7.15
C TRP A 73 -2.68 -8.63 -6.36
N LYS A 74 -1.91 -7.90 -5.56
CA LYS A 74 -2.42 -6.88 -4.65
C LYS A 74 -1.97 -5.50 -5.10
N TRP A 75 -2.90 -4.56 -5.14
CA TRP A 75 -2.65 -3.15 -5.39
C TRP A 75 -3.09 -2.34 -4.18
N LYS A 76 -2.25 -1.40 -3.75
CA LYS A 76 -2.53 -0.56 -2.58
C LYS A 76 -1.95 0.84 -2.77
N TYR A 77 -2.55 1.79 -2.08
CA TYR A 77 -1.96 3.11 -1.88
C TYR A 77 -0.87 3.04 -0.82
N ILE A 78 0.25 3.72 -1.06
CA ILE A 78 1.41 3.82 -0.17
C ILE A 78 1.87 5.27 -0.05
N MET A 79 2.84 5.52 0.83
CA MET A 79 3.39 6.87 1.08
C MET A 79 2.27 7.84 1.45
N ASN A 80 1.42 7.41 2.39
CA ASN A 80 0.25 8.10 2.87
C ASN A 80 -0.68 8.53 1.73
N GLY A 81 -1.00 7.61 0.83
CA GLY A 81 -1.95 7.84 -0.28
C GLY A 81 -1.39 8.61 -1.47
N MET A 82 -0.08 8.86 -1.52
CA MET A 82 0.57 9.68 -2.55
C MET A 82 1.12 8.85 -3.72
N ALA A 83 1.19 7.54 -3.58
CA ALA A 83 1.67 6.62 -4.62
C ALA A 83 0.91 5.29 -4.56
N VAL A 84 1.13 4.45 -5.58
CA VAL A 84 0.53 3.12 -5.70
C VAL A 84 1.65 2.09 -5.77
N GLN A 85 1.47 0.96 -5.09
CA GLN A 85 2.31 -0.22 -5.22
C GLN A 85 1.46 -1.40 -5.65
N ASP A 86 1.94 -2.15 -6.64
CA ASP A 86 1.46 -3.49 -6.93
C ASP A 86 2.45 -4.53 -6.39
N GLU A 87 1.93 -5.64 -5.84
CA GLU A 87 2.75 -6.75 -5.34
C GLU A 87 2.09 -8.10 -5.63
N THR A 88 2.90 -9.11 -5.91
CA THR A 88 2.45 -10.49 -6.15
C THR A 88 2.86 -11.39 -5.01
N LEU A 89 1.89 -12.17 -4.51
CA LEU A 89 2.08 -13.16 -3.46
C LEU A 89 1.81 -14.55 -4.03
N LYS A 90 2.86 -15.29 -4.39
CA LYS A 90 2.75 -16.61 -5.01
C LYS A 90 2.79 -17.72 -3.96
N GLU A 91 2.08 -18.81 -4.21
CA GLU A 91 2.04 -19.98 -3.31
C GLU A 91 3.39 -20.68 -3.15
N ASP A 92 4.29 -20.55 -4.13
CA ASP A 92 5.66 -21.07 -4.08
C ASP A 92 6.61 -20.22 -3.20
N GLY A 93 6.11 -19.13 -2.61
CA GLY A 93 6.86 -18.23 -1.75
C GLY A 93 7.68 -17.17 -2.50
N LEU A 94 7.62 -17.11 -3.83
CA LEU A 94 8.23 -16.04 -4.62
C LEU A 94 7.31 -14.81 -4.69
N HIS A 95 7.91 -13.62 -4.66
CA HIS A 95 7.19 -12.35 -4.65
C HIS A 95 7.82 -11.35 -5.61
N SER A 96 7.03 -10.39 -6.08
CA SER A 96 7.48 -9.29 -6.97
C SER A 96 6.63 -8.06 -6.70
N GLY A 97 7.22 -6.85 -6.80
CA GLY A 97 6.56 -5.57 -6.51
C GLY A 97 7.24 -4.76 -5.42
#